data_AF-A0A6M4PZM4-F1
#
_entry.id   AF-A0A6M4PZM4-F1
#
_cell.length_a   1.000
_cell.length_b   1.000
_cell.length_c   1.000
_cell.angle_alpha   90.00
_cell.angle_beta   90.00
_cell.angle_gamma   90.00
#
_symmetry.space_group_name_H-M   'P 1'
#
loop_
_entity.id
_entity.type
_entity.pdbx_description
1 polymer ?
#
loop_
_entity_poly.entity_id
_entity_poly.type
_entity_poly.pdbx_seq_one_letter_code
_entity_poly.pdbx_strand_id
1 'polypeptide(L)' 'MGAAEAEATGDVIEVEHNGKVYVVPSPLDYPVDVVFAENDFEAVRIVLGEEQWAEYRRTRPTIRDFQTFNEKINKATGN' A
#
# COMPACT_ATOMS: atom_id res chain seq x y z
N MET A 1 4.22 -21.23 12.94
CA MET A 1 3.14 -20.99 11.96
C MET A 1 3.09 -19.48 11.80
N GLY A 2 3.46 -18.83 10.72
CA GLY A 2 3.87 -19.20 9.38
C GLY A 2 3.70 -17.90 8.59
N ALA A 3 4.80 -17.21 8.33
CA ALA A 3 4.92 -16.10 7.38
C ALA A 3 6.40 -16.03 7.00
N ALA A 4 6.87 -17.13 6.41
CA ALA A 4 8.06 -17.11 5.58
C ALA A 4 7.68 -16.43 4.26
N GLU A 5 8.68 -15.92 3.55
CA GLU A 5 8.60 -15.19 2.26
C GLU A 5 8.68 -13.66 2.36
N ALA A 6 9.68 -13.14 3.09
CA ALA A 6 10.20 -11.78 2.89
C ALA A 6 11.65 -11.84 2.37
N GLU A 7 11.94 -12.80 1.49
CA GLU A 7 13.28 -13.03 0.93
C GLU A 7 13.25 -13.00 -0.59
N ALA A 8 12.77 -11.91 -1.19
CA ALA A 8 13.08 -11.55 -2.57
C ALA A 8 12.82 -10.07 -2.83
N THR A 9 13.91 -9.29 -2.97
CA THR A 9 14.02 -8.05 -3.77
C THR A 9 13.23 -6.81 -3.28
N GLY A 10 13.97 -5.77 -2.87
CA GLY A 10 13.43 -4.43 -2.57
C GLY A 10 13.04 -4.22 -1.10
N ASP A 11 13.45 -3.11 -0.51
CA ASP A 11 13.02 -2.70 0.83
C ASP A 11 11.49 -2.55 0.86
N VAL A 12 10.79 -3.52 1.45
CA VAL A 12 9.35 -3.43 1.70
C VAL A 12 9.10 -2.62 2.96
N ILE A 13 8.09 -1.77 2.92
CA ILE A 13 7.74 -0.83 3.98
C ILE A 13 6.40 -1.25 4.58
N GLU A 14 6.39 -1.46 5.89
CA GLU A 14 5.18 -1.79 6.64
C GLU A 14 4.47 -0.51 7.10
N VAL A 15 3.19 -0.39 6.75
CA VAL A 15 2.33 0.76 7.04
C VAL A 15 1.14 0.30 7.87
N GLU A 16 1.08 0.70 9.13
CA GLU A 16 -0.08 0.41 9.99
C GLU A 16 -1.23 1.41 9.77
N HIS A 17 -2.40 0.89 9.42
CA HIS A 17 -3.62 1.67 9.25
C HIS A 17 -4.89 0.92 9.66
N ASN A 18 -5.73 1.56 10.49
CA ASN A 18 -6.92 0.96 11.07
C ASN A 18 -6.69 -0.39 11.77
N GLY A 19 -5.55 -0.54 12.45
CA GLY A 19 -5.18 -1.77 13.15
C GLY A 19 -4.82 -2.94 12.22
N LYS A 20 -4.59 -2.67 10.93
CA LYS A 20 -4.02 -3.60 9.96
C LYS A 20 -2.66 -3.10 9.50
N VAL A 21 -1.73 -4.02 9.33
CA VAL A 21 -0.42 -3.73 8.73
C VAL A 21 -0.53 -4.03 7.25
N TYR A 22 -0.23 -3.02 6.43
CA TYR A 22 -0.14 -3.14 4.98
C TYR A 22 1.32 -3.10 4.58
N VAL A 23 1.73 -3.96 3.66
CA VAL A 23 3.09 -4.01 3.14
C VAL A 23 3.09 -3.36 1.77
N VAL A 24 3.88 -2.32 1.60
CA VAL A 24 4.07 -1.64 0.31
C VAL A 24 5.54 -1.75 -0.11
N PRO A 25 5.84 -1.92 -1.41
CA PRO A 25 7.22 -1.87 -1.87
C PRO A 25 7.86 -0.48 -1.64
N SER A 26 9.17 -0.38 -1.79
CA SER A 26 9.85 0.91 -1.92
C SER A 26 9.31 1.66 -3.15
N PRO A 27 9.22 3.00 -3.14
CA PRO A 27 8.73 3.77 -4.29
C PRO A 27 9.51 3.54 -5.59
N LEU A 28 10.77 3.08 -5.51
CA LEU A 28 11.58 2.69 -6.67
C LEU A 28 11.25 1.29 -7.21
N ASP A 29 10.60 0.47 -6.41
CA ASP A 29 10.12 -0.89 -6.74
C ASP A 29 8.61 -0.89 -7.02
N TYR A 30 7.98 0.28 -7.14
CA TYR A 30 6.58 0.38 -7.52
C TYR A 30 6.34 -0.17 -8.93
N PRO A 31 5.23 -0.90 -9.16
CA PRO A 31 4.86 -1.32 -10.49
C PRO A 31 4.75 -0.11 -11.43
N VAL A 32 5.24 -0.24 -12.66
CA VAL A 32 5.21 0.84 -13.66
C VAL A 32 3.77 1.30 -13.93
N ASP A 33 2.78 0.42 -13.76
CA ASP A 33 1.35 0.73 -13.83
C ASP A 33 0.93 1.90 -12.92
N VAL A 34 1.63 2.15 -11.80
CA VAL A 34 1.37 3.30 -10.92
C VAL A 34 1.50 4.63 -11.67
N VAL A 35 2.41 4.73 -12.63
CA VAL A 35 2.62 5.94 -13.46
C VAL A 35 1.41 6.21 -14.37
N PHE A 36 0.66 5.17 -14.72
CA PHE A 36 -0.54 5.26 -15.56
C PHE A 36 -1.83 5.39 -14.75
N ALA A 37 -1.76 5.36 -13.42
CA ALA A 37 -2.94 5.54 -12.58
C ALA A 37 -3.54 6.94 -12.79
N GLU A 38 -4.84 7.01 -13.05
CA GLU A 38 -5.54 8.28 -13.27
C GLU A 38 -5.80 9.06 -11.97
N ASN A 39 -5.65 8.39 -10.82
CA ASN A 39 -5.92 8.93 -9.50
C ASN A 39 -5.13 8.17 -8.42
N ASP A 40 -5.01 8.78 -7.23
CA ASP A 40 -4.31 8.18 -6.09
C ASP A 40 -4.91 6.84 -5.64
N PHE A 41 -6.23 6.62 -5.82
CA PHE A 41 -6.87 5.37 -5.44
C PHE A 41 -6.37 4.18 -6.26
N GLU A 42 -6.23 4.38 -7.57
CA GLU A 42 -5.66 3.37 -8.45
C GLU A 42 -4.18 3.16 -8.20
N ALA A 43 -3.43 4.25 -7.97
CA ALA A 43 -2.02 4.15 -7.61
C ALA A 43 -1.83 3.30 -6.33
N VAL A 44 -2.55 3.61 -5.26
CA VAL A 44 -2.49 2.87 -3.99
C VAL A 44 -2.98 1.43 -4.17
N ARG A 45 -4.02 1.18 -4.98
CA ARG A 45 -4.46 -0.18 -5.31
C ARG A 45 -3.36 -0.99 -5.99
N ILE A 46 -2.66 -0.40 -6.95
CA ILE A 46 -1.57 -1.05 -7.69
C ILE A 46 -0.40 -1.34 -6.75
N VAL A 47 -0.01 -0.38 -5.92
CA VAL A 47 1.07 -0.51 -4.93
C VAL A 47 0.77 -1.59 -3.89
N LEU A 48 -0.46 -1.62 -3.36
CA LEU A 48 -0.88 -2.62 -2.38
C LEU A 48 -1.09 -4.02 -2.97
N GLY A 49 -1.42 -4.10 -4.25
CA GLY A 49 -1.92 -5.32 -4.87
C GLY A 49 -3.38 -5.63 -4.51
N GLU A 50 -3.95 -6.60 -5.23
CA GLU A 50 -5.39 -6.89 -5.15
C GLU A 50 -5.83 -7.46 -3.79
N GLU A 51 -4.97 -8.22 -3.12
CA GLU A 51 -5.27 -8.86 -1.84
C GLU A 51 -5.45 -7.83 -0.72
N GLN A 52 -4.43 -7.00 -0.51
CA GLN A 52 -4.44 -5.96 0.51
C GLN A 52 -5.45 -4.86 0.20
N TRP A 53 -5.66 -4.52 -1.07
CA TRP A 53 -6.71 -3.60 -1.48
C TRP A 53 -8.11 -4.12 -1.18
N ALA A 54 -8.37 -5.41 -1.40
CA ALA A 54 -9.64 -6.02 -1.06
C ALA A 54 -9.88 -6.00 0.46
N GLU A 55 -8.83 -6.21 1.26
CA GLU A 55 -8.88 -6.08 2.71
C GLU A 55 -9.15 -4.66 3.17
N TYR A 56 -8.52 -3.67 2.54
CA TYR A 56 -8.76 -2.25 2.81
C TYR A 56 -10.21 -1.90 2.49
N ARG A 57 -10.73 -2.28 1.32
CA ARG A 57 -12.15 -2.00 0.97
C ARG A 57 -13.16 -2.70 1.86
N ARG A 58 -12.82 -3.85 2.45
CA ARG A 58 -13.70 -4.57 3.40
C ARG A 58 -14.01 -3.77 4.66
N THR A 59 -13.12 -2.87 5.08
CA THR A 59 -13.37 -1.98 6.22
C THR A 59 -14.32 -0.83 5.89
N ARG A 60 -14.74 -0.71 4.61
CA ARG A 60 -15.55 0.39 4.08
C ARG A 60 -14.94 1.76 4.44
N PRO A 61 -13.68 2.00 4.03
CA PRO A 61 -12.99 3.23 4.36
C PRO A 61 -13.68 4.42 3.71
N THR A 62 -13.63 5.56 4.39
CA THR A 62 -14.12 6.83 3.84
C THR A 62 -13.04 7.50 3.01
N ILE A 63 -13.39 8.50 2.20
CA ILE A 63 -12.39 9.29 1.45
C ILE A 63 -11.36 9.93 2.40
N ARG A 64 -11.80 10.38 3.60
CA ARG A 64 -10.89 10.93 4.62
C ARG A 64 -9.91 9.87 5.13
N ASP A 65 -10.39 8.66 5.35
CA ASP A 65 -9.57 7.54 5.78
C ASP A 65 -8.52 7.19 4.73
N PHE A 66 -8.90 7.20 3.47
CA PHE A 66 -7.99 6.97 2.34
C PHE A 66 -6.91 8.05 2.24
N GLN A 67 -7.25 9.32 2.43
CA GLN A 67 -6.25 10.38 2.46
C GLN A 67 -5.23 10.15 3.58
N THR A 68 -5.68 9.84 4.79
CA THR A 68 -4.78 9.50 5.91
C THR A 68 -3.92 8.28 5.61
N PHE A 69 -4.48 7.26 4.95
CA PHE A 69 -3.72 6.09 4.55
C PHE A 69 -2.65 6.42 3.51
N ASN A 70 -3.01 7.18 2.47
CA ASN A 70 -2.09 7.63 1.44
C ASN A 70 -0.96 8.49 2.04
N GLU A 71 -1.28 9.40 2.96
CA GLU A 71 -0.26 10.19 3.68
C GLU A 71 0.70 9.31 4.49
N LYS A 72 0.19 8.26 5.16
CA LYS A 72 1.03 7.30 5.89
C LYS A 72 1.96 6.53 4.96
N ILE A 73 1.45 6.09 3.80
CA ILE A 73 2.27 5.43 2.76
C ILE A 73 3.38 6.38 2.32
N ASN A 74 3.03 7.59 1.87
CA ASN A 74 4.01 8.58 1.41
C ASN A 74 5.08 8.87 2.47
N LYS A 75 4.66 9.09 3.73
CA LYS A 75 5.57 9.34 4.86
C LYS A 75 6.48 8.14 5.16
N ALA A 76 5.95 6.92 5.08
CA ALA A 76 6.73 5.71 5.32
C ALA A 76 7.74 5.47 4.18
N THR A 77 7.40 5.90 2.97
CA THR A 77 8.26 5.82 1.77
C THR A 77 9.26 6.96 1.64
N GLY A 78 9.27 7.92 2.58
CA GLY A 78 10.26 8.99 2.64
C GLY A 78 10.01 10.17 1.70
N ASN A 79 8.76 10.38 1.28
CA ASN A 79 8.33 11.59 0.54
C ASN A 79 7.73 12.64 1.48
#